data_AF-A0A9D3XEP3-F1
#
_entry.id   AF-A0A9D3XEP3-F1
#
_cell.length_a   1.000
_cell.length_b   1.000
_cell.length_c   1.000
_cell.angle_alpha   90.00
_cell.angle_beta   90.00
_cell.angle_gamma   90.00
#
_symmetry.space_group_name_H-M   'P 1'
#
loop_
_entity.id
_entity.type
_entity.pdbx_description
1 polymer ?
#
loop_
_entity_poly.entity_id
_entity_poly.type
_entity_poly.pdbx_seq_one_letter_code
_entity_poly.pdbx_strand_id
1 'polypeptide(L)'
;MSLQLPAPLEISRSDEKSCYYSQYYEEETDHEKYEKSPPGAVQEAVEVALDAGYQHVDCAYFYQNETEIGAAFQKKLGEGRLKRDELYVVSKLWNSFHAPQDVKPAFLKSLMMLNLDYLDLYLMHSPMGFPNISGELMPQKDGLLLQSDVDTWRAMEKLVDEGLVKSVGVSNFNISQLERLLSVCRIKPAANQVELHPYLTQPKLVEYCKSKGIVLIAYSPFGCPALPCPSGENSPVPLLENPTVNEIAQKHGKTSAQVLIRFHIQRGIANIPKSITPARIVENAE
;
A
#
# COMPACT_ATOMS: atom_id res chain seq x y z
N MET A 1 47.60 15.58 -18.85
CA MET A 1 46.40 15.84 -19.65
C MET A 1 45.32 14.84 -19.23
N SER A 2 44.54 15.17 -18.20
CA SER A 2 43.41 14.35 -17.74
C SER A 2 42.13 14.84 -18.41
N LEU A 3 41.48 13.97 -19.16
CA LEU A 3 40.20 14.22 -19.81
C LEU A 3 39.09 14.29 -18.75
N GLN A 4 38.34 15.39 -18.81
CA GLN A 4 37.25 15.77 -17.92
C GLN A 4 35.98 14.99 -18.33
N LEU A 5 35.37 14.27 -17.39
CA LEU A 5 34.07 13.61 -17.60
C LEU A 5 32.95 14.67 -17.65
N PRO A 6 31.92 14.51 -18.50
CA PRO A 6 30.85 15.49 -18.64
C PRO A 6 29.95 15.56 -17.40
N ALA A 7 29.37 16.74 -17.17
CA ALA A 7 28.48 17.05 -16.07
C ALA A 7 27.20 16.19 -16.06
N PRO A 8 26.59 15.92 -14.88
CA PRO A 8 25.39 15.12 -14.77
C PRO A 8 24.18 15.77 -15.47
N LEU A 9 23.41 14.95 -16.18
CA LEU A 9 22.18 15.31 -16.88
C LEU A 9 21.15 15.93 -15.92
N GLU A 10 20.66 17.12 -16.26
CA GLU A 10 19.43 17.70 -15.71
C GLU A 10 18.23 16.84 -16.14
N ILE A 11 17.47 16.32 -15.17
CA ILE A 11 16.23 15.58 -15.42
C ILE A 11 15.06 16.57 -15.32
N SER A 12 14.38 16.76 -16.45
CA SER A 12 13.23 17.64 -16.62
C SER A 12 11.99 17.12 -15.87
N ARG A 13 11.25 18.07 -15.27
CA ARG A 13 9.94 17.91 -14.65
C ARG A 13 8.89 17.34 -15.62
N SER A 14 8.40 16.13 -15.38
CA SER A 14 6.98 15.78 -15.49
C SER A 14 6.76 14.36 -14.96
N ASP A 15 5.59 14.17 -14.36
CA ASP A 15 4.93 12.87 -14.13
C ASP A 15 5.28 12.12 -12.81
N GLU A 16 4.80 12.69 -11.70
CA GLU A 16 4.59 12.00 -10.41
C GLU A 16 3.11 12.18 -10.02
N LYS A 17 2.31 11.11 -10.03
CA LYS A 17 0.94 11.12 -9.47
C LYS A 17 0.67 9.83 -8.67
N SER A 18 0.83 9.95 -7.35
CA SER A 18 0.66 8.95 -6.29
C SER A 18 -0.80 8.56 -6.08
N CYS A 19 -1.09 7.40 -5.45
CA CYS A 19 -2.46 6.91 -5.33
C CYS A 19 -2.77 5.87 -4.22
N TYR A 20 -4.05 5.46 -4.15
CA TYR A 20 -5.00 5.27 -3.01
C TYR A 20 -4.86 4.01 -2.11
N TYR A 21 -5.30 3.99 -0.83
CA TYR A 21 -5.64 2.75 -0.05
C TYR A 21 -6.46 2.98 1.24
N SER A 22 -7.29 2.02 1.74
CA SER A 22 -8.10 2.15 3.00
C SER A 22 -8.32 0.87 3.85
N GLN A 23 -7.84 0.79 5.10
CA GLN A 23 -8.08 -0.33 6.04
C GLN A 23 -9.41 -0.25 6.82
N TYR A 24 -10.00 -1.42 7.12
CA TYR A 24 -11.03 -1.69 8.16
C TYR A 24 -10.58 -2.81 9.10
N TYR A 25 -11.11 -2.78 10.33
CA TYR A 25 -11.19 -3.90 11.27
C TYR A 25 -12.60 -3.89 11.89
N GLU A 26 -13.22 -5.05 12.10
CA GLU A 26 -14.12 -5.25 13.25
C GLU A 26 -14.30 -6.74 13.50
N GLU A 27 -14.23 -7.14 14.78
CA GLU A 27 -15.14 -8.12 15.37
C GLU A 27 -15.27 -7.86 16.88
N GLU A 28 -16.50 -8.06 17.36
CA GLU A 28 -17.06 -7.73 18.67
C GLU A 28 -16.16 -8.04 19.88
N THR A 29 -15.47 -7.02 20.41
CA THR A 29 -15.19 -6.88 21.84
C THR A 29 -15.13 -5.38 22.16
N ASP A 30 -15.58 -4.99 23.35
CA ASP A 30 -16.00 -3.65 23.78
C ASP A 30 -14.89 -2.56 23.86
N HIS A 31 -14.04 -2.44 22.83
CA HIS A 31 -13.02 -1.39 22.71
C HIS A 31 -13.04 -0.76 21.30
N GLU A 32 -13.70 0.40 21.24
CA GLU A 32 -13.56 1.48 20.24
C GLU A 32 -13.67 1.08 18.75
N LYS A 33 -14.89 1.26 18.22
CA LYS A 33 -15.31 1.04 16.83
C LYS A 33 -14.36 1.70 15.82
N TYR A 34 -13.72 0.88 15.00
CA TYR A 34 -13.19 1.29 13.72
C TYR A 34 -14.36 1.56 12.78
N GLU A 35 -14.65 2.82 12.48
CA GLU A 35 -15.81 3.11 11.64
C GLU A 35 -15.53 2.76 10.18
N LYS A 36 -16.29 1.79 9.65
CA LYS A 36 -16.29 1.48 8.24
C LYS A 36 -16.62 2.75 7.45
N SER A 37 -15.88 3.10 6.40
CA SER A 37 -16.26 4.22 5.52
C SER A 37 -17.65 3.91 5.01
N PRO A 38 -18.52 4.92 4.94
CA PRO A 38 -19.90 4.71 4.52
C PRO A 38 -19.96 4.02 3.16
N PRO A 39 -20.99 3.18 2.91
CA PRO A 39 -21.19 2.58 1.60
C PRO A 39 -21.13 3.63 0.48
N GLY A 40 -20.33 3.36 -0.55
CA GLY A 40 -20.14 4.25 -1.71
C GLY A 40 -19.07 5.32 -1.53
N ALA A 41 -18.61 5.59 -0.30
CA ALA A 41 -17.58 6.60 -0.05
C ALA A 41 -16.21 6.19 -0.63
N VAL A 42 -15.93 4.88 -0.75
CA VAL A 42 -14.69 4.38 -1.36
C VAL A 42 -14.73 4.62 -2.86
N GLN A 43 -15.85 4.30 -3.52
CA GLN A 43 -16.03 4.57 -4.94
C GLN A 43 -15.83 6.06 -5.26
N GLU A 44 -16.53 6.95 -4.54
CA GLU A 44 -16.40 8.40 -4.74
C GLU A 44 -14.96 8.88 -4.54
N ALA A 45 -14.29 8.42 -3.47
CA ALA A 45 -12.92 8.80 -3.19
C ALA A 45 -11.94 8.38 -4.30
N VAL A 46 -12.09 7.17 -4.86
CA VAL A 46 -11.26 6.71 -5.98
C VAL A 46 -11.55 7.54 -7.23
N GLU A 47 -12.82 7.82 -7.53
CA GLU A 47 -13.18 8.67 -8.67
C GLU A 47 -12.54 10.07 -8.57
N VAL A 48 -12.63 10.70 -7.39
CA VAL A 48 -12.01 12.01 -7.12
C VAL A 48 -10.49 11.94 -7.23
N ALA A 49 -9.88 10.87 -6.73
CA ALA A 49 -8.43 10.67 -6.84
C ALA A 49 -8.01 10.61 -8.32
N LEU A 50 -8.69 9.78 -9.12
CA LEU A 50 -8.41 9.64 -10.55
C LEU A 50 -8.61 10.97 -11.30
N ASP A 51 -9.62 11.76 -10.94
CA ASP A 51 -9.83 13.12 -11.48
C ASP A 51 -8.74 14.11 -11.08
N ALA A 52 -8.21 13.99 -9.85
CA ALA A 52 -7.02 14.73 -9.40
C ALA A 52 -5.72 14.25 -10.08
N GLY A 53 -5.80 13.18 -10.88
CA GLY A 53 -4.73 12.65 -11.70
C GLY A 53 -3.96 11.49 -11.08
N TYR A 54 -4.39 10.98 -9.94
CA TYR A 54 -3.82 9.80 -9.30
C TYR A 54 -3.80 8.60 -10.27
N GLN A 55 -2.71 7.83 -10.32
CA GLN A 55 -2.59 6.67 -11.24
C GLN A 55 -2.27 5.34 -10.55
N HIS A 56 -1.74 5.34 -9.33
CA HIS A 56 -1.37 4.14 -8.55
C HIS A 56 -2.38 3.69 -7.45
N VAL A 57 -3.44 2.93 -7.75
CA VAL A 57 -4.41 2.53 -6.70
C VAL A 57 -3.91 1.30 -5.95
N ASP A 58 -3.73 1.41 -4.65
CA ASP A 58 -3.45 0.30 -3.74
C ASP A 58 -4.75 -0.26 -3.11
N CYS A 59 -4.92 -1.57 -3.21
CA CYS A 59 -6.11 -2.34 -2.81
C CYS A 59 -5.69 -3.55 -1.97
N ALA A 60 -6.67 -4.25 -1.41
CA ALA A 60 -6.49 -5.61 -0.88
C ALA A 60 -7.83 -6.28 -0.65
N TYR A 61 -7.81 -7.60 -0.80
CA TYR A 61 -8.93 -8.46 -0.46
C TYR A 61 -9.47 -8.22 0.95
N PHE A 62 -8.59 -8.10 1.95
CA PHE A 62 -8.96 -7.93 3.36
C PHE A 62 -9.83 -6.69 3.62
N TYR A 63 -9.81 -5.71 2.72
CA TYR A 63 -10.43 -4.41 2.97
C TYR A 63 -11.90 -4.41 2.60
N GLN A 64 -12.34 -5.48 1.95
CA GLN A 64 -13.75 -5.73 1.65
C GLN A 64 -14.41 -4.55 0.91
N ASN A 65 -13.64 -3.87 0.07
CA ASN A 65 -14.06 -2.70 -0.69
C ASN A 65 -13.57 -2.73 -2.14
N GLU A 66 -12.91 -3.80 -2.59
CA GLU A 66 -12.44 -3.94 -3.97
C GLU A 66 -13.57 -3.81 -4.99
N THR A 67 -14.80 -4.19 -4.63
CA THR A 67 -16.00 -3.99 -5.47
C THR A 67 -16.33 -2.51 -5.70
N GLU A 68 -16.19 -1.66 -4.68
CA GLU A 68 -16.42 -0.21 -4.83
C GLU A 68 -15.32 0.44 -5.68
N ILE A 69 -14.08 0.00 -5.48
CA ILE A 69 -12.93 0.45 -6.29
C ILE A 69 -13.12 0.01 -7.76
N GLY A 70 -13.57 -1.23 -7.98
CA GLY A 70 -13.86 -1.74 -9.33
C GLY A 70 -14.98 -0.96 -10.03
N ALA A 71 -16.00 -0.52 -9.30
CA ALA A 71 -17.03 0.36 -9.85
C ALA A 71 -16.46 1.72 -10.29
N ALA A 72 -15.56 2.31 -9.51
CA ALA A 72 -14.85 3.53 -9.88
C ALA A 72 -13.99 3.34 -11.14
N PHE A 73 -13.28 2.22 -11.26
CA PHE A 73 -12.52 1.88 -12.46
C PHE A 73 -13.40 1.74 -13.69
N GLN A 74 -14.48 0.97 -13.61
CA GLN A 74 -15.42 0.81 -14.73
C GLN A 74 -15.95 2.15 -15.22
N LYS A 75 -16.33 3.03 -14.29
CA LYS A 75 -16.79 4.38 -14.64
C LYS A 75 -15.68 5.20 -15.32
N LYS A 76 -14.52 5.35 -14.67
CA LYS A 76 -13.44 6.23 -15.14
C LYS A 76 -12.77 5.76 -16.42
N LEU A 77 -12.60 4.45 -16.59
CA LEU A 77 -12.12 3.87 -17.84
C LEU A 77 -13.18 3.95 -18.94
N GLY A 78 -14.46 3.76 -18.60
CA GLY A 78 -15.58 3.88 -19.53
C GLY A 78 -15.80 5.30 -20.08
N GLU A 79 -15.40 6.35 -19.34
CA GLU A 79 -15.38 7.74 -19.81
C GLU A 79 -14.32 7.98 -20.92
N GLY A 80 -13.37 7.06 -21.11
CA GLY A 80 -12.40 7.08 -22.21
C GLY A 80 -11.25 8.08 -22.08
N ARG A 81 -11.15 8.79 -20.95
CA ARG A 81 -10.06 9.76 -20.69
C ARG A 81 -8.82 9.15 -20.04
N LEU A 82 -8.98 7.98 -19.43
CA LEU A 82 -7.95 7.24 -18.72
C LEU A 82 -7.94 5.81 -19.27
N LYS A 83 -6.74 5.30 -19.57
CA LYS A 83 -6.55 3.94 -20.04
C LYS A 83 -6.08 3.04 -18.92
N ARG A 84 -6.37 1.73 -19.04
CA ARG A 84 -5.94 0.75 -18.03
C ARG A 84 -4.42 0.67 -17.89
N ASP A 85 -3.67 0.84 -18.97
CA ASP A 85 -2.20 0.82 -18.98
C ASP A 85 -1.56 2.09 -18.38
N GLU A 86 -2.35 3.14 -18.14
CA GLU A 86 -1.94 4.33 -17.39
C GLU A 86 -2.17 4.18 -15.88
N LEU A 87 -2.87 3.13 -15.45
CA LEU A 87 -3.09 2.81 -14.05
C LEU A 87 -2.08 1.78 -13.54
N TYR A 88 -1.62 2.00 -12.31
CA TYR A 88 -0.82 1.05 -11.54
C TYR A 88 -1.65 0.53 -10.36
N VAL A 89 -2.28 -0.63 -10.53
CA VAL A 89 -3.17 -1.21 -9.51
C VAL A 89 -2.46 -2.28 -8.70
N VAL A 90 -2.47 -2.12 -7.38
CA VAL A 90 -1.93 -3.07 -6.41
C VAL A 90 -3.07 -3.78 -5.70
N SER A 91 -2.98 -5.09 -5.50
CA SER A 91 -3.80 -5.79 -4.49
C SER A 91 -2.93 -6.75 -3.67
N LYS A 92 -3.52 -7.40 -2.68
CA LYS A 92 -2.78 -8.21 -1.70
C LYS A 92 -3.45 -9.54 -1.42
N LEU A 93 -2.63 -10.58 -1.37
CA LEU A 93 -2.97 -11.91 -0.88
C LEU A 93 -3.11 -11.86 0.64
N TRP A 94 -4.34 -12.07 1.12
CA TRP A 94 -4.58 -12.12 2.56
C TRP A 94 -4.05 -13.41 3.20
N ASN A 95 -3.76 -13.33 4.50
CA ASN A 95 -3.03 -14.32 5.28
C ASN A 95 -3.68 -15.72 5.26
N SER A 96 -5.01 -15.81 5.19
CA SER A 96 -5.73 -17.09 5.11
C SER A 96 -5.57 -17.81 3.76
N PHE A 97 -4.94 -17.21 2.75
CA PHE A 97 -4.78 -17.78 1.41
C PHE A 97 -3.31 -18.05 1.03
N HIS A 98 -2.44 -18.21 2.02
CA HIS A 98 -1.02 -18.49 1.79
C HIS A 98 -0.74 -19.88 1.22
N ALA A 99 -1.66 -20.85 1.40
CA ALA A 99 -1.47 -22.17 0.83
C ALA A 99 -1.35 -22.08 -0.72
N PRO A 100 -0.37 -22.75 -1.35
CA PRO A 100 -0.12 -22.58 -2.79
C PRO A 100 -1.33 -22.75 -3.70
N GLN A 101 -2.24 -23.66 -3.33
CA GLN A 101 -3.49 -23.92 -4.06
C GLN A 101 -4.52 -22.79 -3.94
N ASP A 102 -4.44 -21.96 -2.90
CA ASP A 102 -5.40 -20.89 -2.60
C ASP A 102 -5.00 -19.54 -3.22
N VAL A 103 -3.72 -19.37 -3.55
CA VAL A 103 -3.16 -18.11 -4.08
C VAL A 103 -3.87 -17.65 -5.35
N LYS A 104 -3.98 -18.53 -6.37
CA LYS A 104 -4.60 -18.17 -7.64
C LYS A 104 -6.12 -17.93 -7.51
N PRO A 105 -6.90 -18.78 -6.82
CA PRO A 105 -8.30 -18.48 -6.53
C PRO A 105 -8.51 -17.13 -5.83
N ALA A 106 -7.71 -16.80 -4.82
CA ALA A 106 -7.80 -15.53 -4.11
C ALA A 106 -7.47 -14.34 -5.03
N PHE A 107 -6.42 -14.47 -5.85
CA PHE A 107 -6.05 -13.47 -6.84
C PHE A 107 -7.16 -13.21 -7.88
N LEU A 108 -7.74 -14.27 -8.46
CA LEU A 108 -8.83 -14.15 -9.44
C LEU A 108 -10.08 -13.51 -8.82
N LYS A 109 -10.34 -13.76 -7.53
CA LYS A 109 -11.42 -13.11 -6.80
C LYS A 109 -11.20 -11.60 -6.69
N SER A 110 -9.98 -11.14 -6.42
CA SER A 110 -9.66 -9.71 -6.44
C SER A 110 -9.82 -9.10 -7.83
N LEU A 111 -9.36 -9.76 -8.90
CA LEU A 111 -9.58 -9.30 -10.28
C LEU A 111 -11.08 -9.13 -10.61
N MET A 112 -11.89 -10.12 -10.23
CA MET A 112 -13.35 -10.07 -10.43
C MET A 112 -13.99 -8.88 -9.71
N MET A 113 -13.62 -8.64 -8.45
CA MET A 113 -14.17 -7.52 -7.67
C MET A 113 -13.70 -6.16 -8.20
N LEU A 114 -12.43 -6.05 -8.59
CA LEU A 114 -11.86 -4.84 -9.20
C LEU A 114 -12.32 -4.64 -10.65
N ASN A 115 -12.93 -5.65 -11.27
CA ASN A 115 -13.36 -5.64 -12.66
C ASN A 115 -12.20 -5.34 -13.63
N LEU A 116 -11.08 -6.06 -13.44
CA LEU A 116 -9.83 -5.94 -14.18
C LEU A 116 -9.34 -7.29 -14.70
N ASP A 117 -8.57 -7.28 -15.79
CA ASP A 117 -7.96 -8.49 -16.36
C ASP A 117 -6.58 -8.82 -15.77
N TYR A 118 -5.89 -7.82 -15.20
CA TYR A 118 -4.56 -7.97 -14.60
C TYR A 118 -4.32 -6.95 -13.49
N LEU A 119 -3.35 -7.24 -12.63
CA LEU A 119 -2.79 -6.30 -11.65
C LEU A 119 -1.36 -5.89 -12.02
N ASP A 120 -0.96 -4.69 -11.63
CA ASP A 120 0.40 -4.21 -11.83
C ASP A 120 1.33 -4.77 -10.75
N LEU A 121 0.81 -4.88 -9.52
CA LEU A 121 1.52 -5.45 -8.39
C LEU A 121 0.59 -6.30 -7.52
N TYR A 122 1.03 -7.50 -7.17
CA TYR A 122 0.34 -8.33 -6.17
C TYR A 122 1.27 -8.63 -5.00
N LEU A 123 0.86 -8.24 -3.80
CA LEU A 123 1.69 -8.38 -2.60
C LEU A 123 1.23 -9.54 -1.73
N MET A 124 2.17 -10.27 -1.14
CA MET A 124 1.86 -11.04 0.07
C MET A 124 1.61 -10.06 1.22
N HIS A 125 0.39 -10.01 1.77
CA HIS A 125 -0.01 -8.94 2.69
C HIS A 125 0.80 -8.94 4.01
N SER A 126 1.16 -10.12 4.50
CA SER A 126 1.98 -10.30 5.70
C SER A 126 2.87 -11.52 5.53
N PRO A 127 4.01 -11.64 6.23
CA PRO A 127 4.74 -12.91 6.31
C PRO A 127 4.02 -13.97 7.16
N MET A 128 2.93 -13.63 7.86
CA MET A 128 2.18 -14.54 8.72
C MET A 128 1.03 -15.20 7.94
N GLY A 129 1.15 -16.49 7.63
CA GLY A 129 0.05 -17.27 7.06
C GLY A 129 -0.95 -17.72 8.14
N PHE A 130 -2.22 -17.83 7.75
CA PHE A 130 -3.28 -18.45 8.55
C PHE A 130 -3.81 -19.71 7.84
N PRO A 131 -4.36 -20.70 8.55
CA PRO A 131 -5.07 -21.79 7.89
C PRO A 131 -6.35 -21.28 7.23
N ASN A 132 -6.67 -21.76 6.02
CA ASN A 132 -7.92 -21.43 5.36
C ASN A 132 -9.06 -22.24 5.99
N ILE A 133 -9.76 -21.65 6.97
CA ILE A 133 -10.93 -22.27 7.62
C ILE A 133 -12.18 -21.62 7.06
N SER A 134 -12.77 -22.25 6.04
CA SER A 134 -14.05 -21.80 5.43
C SER A 134 -14.09 -20.32 5.01
N GLY A 135 -12.94 -19.74 4.64
CA GLY A 135 -12.84 -18.33 4.26
C GLY A 135 -12.78 -17.31 5.42
N GLU A 136 -12.63 -17.77 6.67
CA GLU A 136 -12.37 -16.89 7.82
C GLU A 136 -11.11 -16.05 7.59
N LEU A 137 -11.23 -14.73 7.78
CA LEU A 137 -10.12 -13.80 7.59
C LEU A 137 -9.12 -13.87 8.75
N MET A 138 -9.60 -14.15 9.96
CA MET A 138 -8.77 -14.18 11.16
C MET A 138 -9.15 -15.41 12.00
N PRO A 139 -8.81 -16.62 11.53
CA PRO A 139 -9.20 -17.85 12.20
C PRO A 139 -8.53 -17.94 13.58
N GLN A 140 -9.33 -18.22 14.60
CA GLN A 140 -8.88 -18.26 15.99
C GLN A 140 -9.22 -19.59 16.66
N LYS A 141 -8.41 -19.95 17.65
CA LYS A 141 -8.72 -21.02 18.60
C LYS A 141 -8.31 -20.55 20.00
N ASP A 142 -9.23 -20.64 20.96
CA ASP A 142 -9.00 -20.23 22.34
C ASP A 142 -8.51 -18.77 22.48
N GLY A 143 -9.02 -17.87 21.61
CA GLY A 143 -8.65 -16.45 21.55
C GLY A 143 -7.29 -16.16 20.91
N LEU A 144 -6.62 -17.16 20.33
CA LEU A 144 -5.34 -17.02 19.65
C LEU A 144 -5.49 -17.21 18.14
N LEU A 145 -4.86 -16.33 17.36
CA LEU A 145 -4.79 -16.46 15.90
C LEU A 145 -4.04 -17.73 15.52
N LEU A 146 -4.66 -18.52 14.63
CA LEU A 146 -4.03 -19.70 14.07
C LEU A 146 -3.01 -19.31 13.00
N GLN A 147 -1.88 -20.01 12.97
CA GLN A 147 -0.79 -19.75 12.03
C GLN A 147 -0.53 -20.94 11.11
N SER A 148 -0.05 -20.64 9.89
CA SER A 148 0.43 -21.60 8.90
C SER A 148 1.77 -21.12 8.33
N ASP A 149 2.70 -22.05 8.10
CA ASP A 149 3.97 -21.80 7.40
C ASP A 149 4.00 -22.67 6.14
N VAL A 150 3.90 -22.03 4.98
CA VAL A 150 3.80 -22.67 3.67
C VAL A 150 4.58 -21.86 2.64
N ASP A 151 5.04 -22.54 1.57
CA ASP A 151 5.78 -21.90 0.48
C ASP A 151 4.84 -21.16 -0.49
N THR A 152 4.36 -20.00 -0.06
CA THR A 152 3.46 -19.13 -0.82
C THR A 152 4.12 -18.53 -2.06
N TRP A 153 5.43 -18.21 -1.98
CA TRP A 153 6.08 -17.36 -2.97
C TRP A 153 6.13 -18.00 -4.36
N ARG A 154 6.41 -19.31 -4.45
CA ARG A 154 6.39 -20.02 -5.74
C ARG A 154 5.04 -19.96 -6.44
N ALA A 155 3.93 -19.91 -5.69
CA ALA A 155 2.61 -19.74 -6.28
C ALA A 155 2.38 -18.29 -6.76
N MET A 156 2.92 -17.30 -6.06
CA MET A 156 2.92 -15.89 -6.53
C MET A 156 3.71 -15.74 -7.84
N GLU A 157 4.87 -16.39 -7.95
CA GLU A 157 5.69 -16.36 -9.17
C GLU A 157 4.96 -16.92 -10.40
N LYS A 158 4.14 -17.97 -10.21
CA LYS A 158 3.33 -18.55 -11.28
C LYS A 158 2.30 -17.56 -11.83
N LEU A 159 1.76 -16.66 -11.02
CA LEU A 159 0.83 -15.62 -11.50
C LEU A 159 1.51 -14.69 -12.51
N VAL A 160 2.81 -14.42 -12.33
CA VAL A 160 3.62 -13.64 -13.27
C VAL A 160 3.85 -14.43 -14.56
N ASP A 161 4.23 -15.70 -14.45
CA ASP A 161 4.47 -16.57 -15.62
C ASP A 161 3.19 -16.73 -16.48
N GLU A 162 2.02 -16.73 -15.85
CA GLU A 162 0.72 -16.78 -16.53
C GLU A 162 0.28 -15.43 -17.10
N GLY A 163 1.03 -14.34 -16.87
CA GLY A 163 0.73 -13.00 -17.36
C GLY A 163 -0.42 -12.29 -16.65
N LEU A 164 -0.90 -12.85 -15.54
CA LEU A 164 -2.03 -12.30 -14.76
C LEU A 164 -1.64 -11.08 -13.92
N VAL A 165 -0.38 -10.99 -13.54
CA VAL A 165 0.17 -9.85 -12.79
C VAL A 165 1.53 -9.44 -13.37
N LYS A 166 1.80 -8.13 -13.44
CA LYS A 166 3.08 -7.63 -13.97
C LYS A 166 4.24 -7.84 -13.01
N SER A 167 4.01 -7.63 -11.71
CA SER A 167 5.02 -7.79 -10.66
C SER A 167 4.43 -8.40 -9.39
N VAL A 168 5.27 -9.11 -8.63
CA VAL A 168 4.91 -9.58 -7.28
C VAL A 168 5.84 -8.98 -6.24
N GLY A 169 5.31 -8.78 -5.04
CA GLY A 169 6.06 -8.21 -3.93
C GLY A 169 5.55 -8.71 -2.59
N VAL A 170 6.02 -8.07 -1.52
CA VAL A 170 5.66 -8.40 -0.16
C VAL A 170 5.20 -7.16 0.60
N SER A 171 4.56 -7.37 1.74
CA SER A 171 4.18 -6.32 2.69
C SER A 171 4.43 -6.82 4.11
N ASN A 172 4.87 -5.92 5.00
CA ASN A 172 5.22 -6.22 6.39
C ASN A 172 6.42 -7.15 6.58
N PHE A 173 7.31 -7.27 5.59
CA PHE A 173 8.51 -8.11 5.72
C PHE A 173 9.66 -7.32 6.35
N ASN A 174 10.31 -7.93 7.35
CA ASN A 174 11.57 -7.45 7.90
C ASN A 174 12.78 -7.94 7.08
N ILE A 175 13.99 -7.51 7.45
CA ILE A 175 15.23 -7.85 6.71
C ILE A 175 15.47 -9.37 6.68
N SER A 176 15.33 -10.08 7.81
CA SER A 176 15.63 -11.52 7.84
C SER A 176 14.63 -12.34 7.02
N GLN A 177 13.36 -11.92 6.98
CA GLN A 177 12.34 -12.52 6.11
C GLN A 177 12.64 -12.24 4.63
N LEU A 178 13.06 -11.03 4.29
CA LEU A 178 13.51 -10.71 2.93
C LEU A 178 14.74 -11.54 2.54
N GLU A 179 15.74 -11.69 3.41
CA GLU A 179 16.92 -12.53 3.15
C GLU A 179 16.55 -13.99 2.91
N ARG A 180 15.68 -14.56 3.76
CA ARG A 180 15.15 -15.92 3.56
C ARG A 180 14.46 -16.04 2.21
N LEU A 181 13.59 -15.10 1.86
CA LEU A 181 12.89 -15.12 0.58
C LEU A 181 13.86 -15.02 -0.61
N LEU A 182 14.79 -14.07 -0.56
CA LEU A 182 15.78 -13.84 -1.62
C LEU A 182 16.71 -15.03 -1.85
N SER A 183 16.90 -15.88 -0.83
CA SER A 183 17.71 -17.09 -0.95
C SER A 183 17.05 -18.21 -1.78
N VAL A 184 15.72 -18.16 -1.97
CA VAL A 184 14.95 -19.23 -2.62
C VAL A 184 14.09 -18.77 -3.80
N CYS A 185 13.82 -17.47 -3.94
CA CYS A 185 12.98 -16.94 -5.01
C CYS A 185 13.67 -17.02 -6.38
N ARG A 186 12.89 -17.32 -7.42
CA ARG A 186 13.28 -17.12 -8.82
C ARG A 186 12.99 -15.69 -9.27
N ILE A 187 11.83 -15.15 -8.92
CA ILE A 187 11.44 -13.76 -9.15
C ILE A 187 11.64 -13.01 -7.83
N LYS A 188 12.57 -12.05 -7.85
CA LYS A 188 12.82 -11.15 -6.72
C LYS A 188 11.56 -10.32 -6.42
N PRO A 189 11.16 -10.11 -5.15
CA PRO A 189 10.07 -9.19 -4.83
C PRO A 189 10.37 -7.79 -5.37
N ALA A 190 9.45 -7.24 -6.16
CA ALA A 190 9.59 -5.91 -6.75
C ALA A 190 9.49 -4.80 -5.70
N ALA A 191 8.66 -5.01 -4.67
CA ALA A 191 8.41 -4.07 -3.61
C ALA A 191 8.26 -4.74 -2.24
N ASN A 192 8.50 -3.95 -1.18
CA ASN A 192 8.10 -4.23 0.19
C ASN A 192 7.29 -3.05 0.73
N GLN A 193 6.01 -3.27 1.01
CA GLN A 193 5.14 -2.24 1.59
C GLN A 193 5.17 -2.33 3.12
N VAL A 194 5.49 -1.25 3.83
CA VAL A 194 5.68 -1.25 5.30
C VAL A 194 5.21 0.06 5.94
N GLU A 195 4.94 0.03 7.25
CA GLU A 195 4.66 1.23 8.02
C GLU A 195 5.89 2.14 8.01
N LEU A 196 5.76 3.35 7.49
CA LEU A 196 6.88 4.25 7.42
C LEU A 196 6.39 5.69 7.48
N HIS A 197 6.88 6.44 8.46
CA HIS A 197 6.57 7.85 8.71
C HIS A 197 7.66 8.44 9.63
N PRO A 198 7.66 9.74 9.95
CA PRO A 198 8.71 10.36 10.79
C PRO A 198 8.89 9.75 12.18
N TYR A 199 7.87 9.15 12.78
CA TYR A 199 8.02 8.40 14.04
C TYR A 199 8.55 6.97 13.86
N LEU A 200 8.48 6.41 12.65
CA LEU A 200 8.99 5.07 12.32
C LEU A 200 9.72 5.12 10.96
N THR A 201 10.94 5.63 10.97
CA THR A 201 11.67 5.96 9.73
C THR A 201 12.40 4.79 9.07
N GLN A 202 12.51 3.66 9.80
CA GLN A 202 13.09 2.39 9.39
C GLN A 202 14.41 2.46 8.57
N PRO A 203 15.45 3.20 9.01
CA PRO A 203 16.62 3.50 8.17
C PRO A 203 17.36 2.25 7.69
N LYS A 204 17.47 1.21 8.53
CA LYS A 204 18.13 -0.05 8.17
C LYS A 204 17.37 -0.79 7.06
N LEU A 205 16.04 -0.84 7.13
CA LEU A 205 15.21 -1.48 6.11
C LEU A 205 15.24 -0.68 4.79
N VAL A 206 15.22 0.65 4.88
CA VAL A 206 15.33 1.55 3.72
C VAL A 206 16.61 1.28 2.95
N GLU A 207 17.76 1.32 3.62
CA GLU A 207 19.04 1.06 2.95
C GLU A 207 19.15 -0.38 2.45
N TYR A 208 18.62 -1.35 3.21
CA TYR A 208 18.61 -2.75 2.77
C TYR A 208 17.80 -2.93 1.48
N CYS A 209 16.54 -2.49 1.44
CA CYS A 209 15.69 -2.60 0.25
C CYS A 209 16.31 -1.87 -0.95
N LYS A 210 16.86 -0.66 -0.74
CA LYS A 210 17.58 0.09 -1.77
C LYS A 210 18.77 -0.71 -2.31
N SER A 211 19.59 -1.30 -1.45
CA SER A 211 20.76 -2.11 -1.85
C SER A 211 20.38 -3.36 -2.65
N LYS A 212 19.17 -3.89 -2.45
CA LYS A 212 18.63 -5.05 -3.17
C LYS A 212 17.80 -4.67 -4.39
N GLY A 213 17.60 -3.37 -4.66
CA GLY A 213 16.70 -2.89 -5.72
C GLY A 213 15.27 -3.37 -5.50
N ILE A 214 14.78 -3.29 -4.26
CA ILE A 214 13.40 -3.52 -3.85
C ILE A 214 12.79 -2.16 -3.53
N VAL A 215 11.67 -1.82 -4.17
CA VAL A 215 10.99 -0.55 -3.93
C VAL A 215 10.32 -0.58 -2.56
N LEU A 216 10.49 0.47 -1.75
CA LEU A 216 9.70 0.65 -0.53
C LEU A 216 8.44 1.45 -0.83
N ILE A 217 7.33 0.97 -0.29
CA ILE A 217 6.03 1.65 -0.31
C ILE A 217 5.63 1.90 1.15
N ALA A 218 5.57 3.17 1.54
CA ALA A 218 5.18 3.59 2.88
C ALA A 218 3.65 3.56 3.01
N TYR A 219 3.14 2.62 3.82
CA TYR A 219 1.78 2.72 4.35
C TYR A 219 1.76 3.54 5.63
N SER A 220 0.58 4.07 5.98
CA SER A 220 0.37 4.98 7.11
C SER A 220 1.34 6.17 7.17
N PRO A 221 1.54 6.91 6.06
CA PRO A 221 2.47 8.05 6.03
C PRO A 221 2.09 9.17 7.01
N PHE A 222 0.83 9.19 7.47
CA PHE A 222 0.31 10.14 8.46
C PHE A 222 0.26 9.60 9.90
N GLY A 223 0.84 8.41 10.16
CA GLY A 223 0.87 7.82 11.50
C GLY A 223 -0.51 7.42 12.03
N CYS A 224 -1.38 6.91 11.15
CA CYS A 224 -2.72 6.41 11.49
C CYS A 224 -3.56 7.38 12.34
N PRO A 225 -3.89 8.60 11.87
CA PRO A 225 -4.56 9.62 12.68
C PRO A 225 -5.98 9.22 13.13
N ALA A 226 -6.55 8.15 12.56
CA ALA A 226 -7.84 7.59 12.97
C ALA A 226 -7.72 6.59 14.14
N LEU A 227 -6.50 6.20 14.56
CA LEU A 227 -6.30 5.36 15.71
C LEU A 227 -6.32 6.19 17.00
N PRO A 228 -6.92 5.67 18.08
CA PRO A 228 -6.77 6.25 19.41
C PRO A 228 -5.28 6.37 19.71
N CYS A 229 -4.79 7.60 19.79
CA CYS A 229 -3.48 7.84 20.37
C CYS A 229 -3.65 7.75 21.89
N PRO A 230 -2.72 7.11 22.62
CA PRO A 230 -2.69 7.21 24.07
C PRO A 230 -2.87 8.68 24.47
N SER A 231 -3.67 8.94 25.51
CA SER A 231 -3.86 10.29 26.04
C SER A 231 -3.13 10.38 27.38
N GLY A 232 -2.29 11.41 27.52
CA GLY A 232 -1.44 11.58 28.70
C GLY A 232 -0.19 12.39 28.38
N GLU A 233 0.47 12.91 29.41
CA GLU A 233 1.60 13.85 29.32
C GLU A 233 2.78 13.33 28.48
N ASN A 234 2.94 12.01 28.35
CA ASN A 234 4.00 11.36 27.59
C ASN A 234 3.56 10.76 26.25
N SER A 235 2.32 11.02 25.82
CA SER A 235 1.80 10.43 24.59
C SER A 235 2.32 11.17 23.36
N PRO A 236 2.65 10.46 22.26
CA PRO A 236 3.11 11.11 21.06
C PRO A 236 2.00 11.98 20.48
N VAL A 237 2.33 13.24 20.16
CA VAL A 237 1.43 14.15 19.44
C VAL A 237 1.11 13.52 18.08
N PRO A 238 -0.17 13.51 17.64
CA PRO A 238 -0.55 13.05 16.31
C PRO A 238 0.33 13.69 15.24
N LEU A 239 0.78 12.90 14.27
CA LEU A 239 1.82 13.34 13.35
C LEU A 239 1.41 14.55 12.49
N LEU A 240 0.13 14.65 12.13
CA LEU A 240 -0.44 15.81 11.43
C LEU A 240 -0.44 17.10 12.28
N GLU A 241 -0.37 16.97 13.60
CA GLU A 241 -0.37 18.06 14.58
C GLU A 241 1.03 18.31 15.17
N ASN A 242 2.03 17.51 14.77
CA ASN A 242 3.38 17.61 15.29
C ASN A 242 3.96 19.02 15.07
N PRO A 243 4.43 19.72 16.12
CA PRO A 243 4.89 21.10 16.01
C PRO A 243 6.01 21.31 14.99
N THR A 244 6.94 20.36 14.88
CA THR A 244 8.03 20.42 13.89
C THR A 244 7.49 20.26 12.47
N VAL A 245 6.52 19.37 12.24
CA VAL A 245 5.86 19.22 10.94
C VAL A 245 5.10 20.50 10.58
N ASN A 246 4.35 21.07 11.53
CA ASN A 246 3.62 22.33 11.35
C ASN A 246 4.54 23.51 11.04
N GLU A 247 5.68 23.64 11.73
CA GLU A 247 6.66 24.69 11.48
C GLU A 247 7.22 24.61 10.05
N ILE A 248 7.56 23.40 9.60
CA ILE A 248 8.02 23.16 8.22
C ILE A 248 6.89 23.49 7.22
N ALA A 249 5.67 23.06 7.51
CA ALA A 249 4.50 23.33 6.68
C ALA A 249 4.28 24.83 6.48
N GLN A 250 4.30 25.61 7.59
CA GLN A 250 4.19 27.08 7.57
C GLN A 250 5.31 27.73 6.77
N LYS A 251 6.56 27.31 6.98
CA LYS A 251 7.72 27.83 6.24
C LYS A 251 7.60 27.65 4.72
N HIS A 252 6.90 26.62 4.27
CA HIS A 252 6.72 26.29 2.87
C HIS A 252 5.35 26.68 2.30
N GLY A 253 4.45 27.28 3.09
CA GLY A 253 3.09 27.59 2.65
C GLY A 253 2.29 26.34 2.24
N LYS A 254 2.53 25.22 2.92
CA LYS A 254 1.94 23.90 2.64
C LYS A 254 1.25 23.35 3.90
N THR A 255 0.53 22.23 3.77
CA THR A 255 -0.07 21.54 4.92
C THR A 255 0.86 20.48 5.50
N SER A 256 0.60 20.07 6.75
CA SER A 256 1.34 19.00 7.40
C SER A 256 1.24 17.68 6.63
N ALA A 257 0.09 17.39 6.00
CA ALA A 257 -0.07 16.23 5.14
C ALA A 257 0.88 16.28 3.94
N GLN A 258 0.97 17.42 3.24
CA GLN A 258 1.87 17.60 2.11
C GLN A 258 3.35 17.47 2.52
N VAL A 259 3.73 17.99 3.69
CA VAL A 259 5.09 17.82 4.24
C VAL A 259 5.41 16.35 4.48
N LEU A 260 4.48 15.59 5.07
CA LEU A 260 4.66 14.16 5.35
C LEU A 260 4.71 13.32 4.06
N ILE A 261 3.89 13.64 3.07
CA ILE A 261 3.97 13.03 1.74
C ILE A 261 5.36 13.31 1.13
N ARG A 262 5.76 14.59 1.10
CA ARG A 262 7.02 15.03 0.50
C ARG A 262 8.24 14.43 1.20
N PHE A 263 8.17 14.20 2.51
CA PHE A 263 9.22 13.52 3.28
C PHE A 263 9.57 12.14 2.71
N HIS A 264 8.59 11.36 2.25
CA HIS A 264 8.85 10.06 1.62
C HIS A 264 9.37 10.20 0.19
N ILE A 265 8.73 11.05 -0.61
CA ILE A 265 9.08 11.23 -2.04
C ILE A 265 10.53 11.69 -2.18
N GLN A 266 10.97 12.66 -1.36
CA GLN A 266 12.36 13.14 -1.38
C GLN A 266 13.39 12.07 -0.99
N ARG A 267 12.97 11.00 -0.33
CA ARG A 267 13.81 9.86 0.05
C ARG A 267 13.75 8.71 -0.96
N GLY A 268 13.05 8.90 -2.09
CA GLY A 268 12.83 7.85 -3.07
C GLY A 268 11.93 6.72 -2.56
N ILE A 269 11.03 7.03 -1.61
CA ILE A 269 10.09 6.08 -1.04
C ILE A 269 8.70 6.43 -1.58
N ALA A 270 8.06 5.48 -2.26
CA ALA A 270 6.66 5.64 -2.65
C ALA A 270 5.79 5.67 -1.40
N ASN A 271 4.67 6.39 -1.41
CA ASN A 271 3.72 6.40 -0.29
C ASN A 271 2.28 6.27 -0.79
N ILE A 272 1.40 5.84 0.10
CA ILE A 272 -0.01 5.58 -0.18
C ILE A 272 -0.92 6.26 0.86
N PRO A 273 -1.04 7.62 0.85
CA PRO A 273 -1.87 8.35 1.78
C PRO A 273 -3.37 8.07 1.54
N LYS A 274 -4.14 7.94 2.64
CA LYS A 274 -5.59 7.67 2.60
C LYS A 274 -6.40 8.93 2.89
N SER A 275 -7.44 9.17 2.07
CA SER A 275 -8.52 10.09 2.41
C SER A 275 -9.83 9.64 1.72
N ILE A 276 -10.96 9.87 2.39
CA ILE A 276 -12.30 9.81 1.77
C ILE A 276 -12.92 11.21 1.64
N THR A 277 -12.19 12.26 2.05
CA THR A 277 -12.62 13.65 1.96
C THR A 277 -12.09 14.25 0.66
N PRO A 278 -12.94 14.63 -0.31
CA PRO A 278 -12.51 15.10 -1.63
C PRO A 278 -11.46 16.21 -1.60
N ALA A 279 -11.66 17.24 -0.77
CA ALA A 279 -10.72 18.35 -0.64
C ALA A 279 -9.31 17.90 -0.20
N ARG A 280 -9.22 16.92 0.72
CA ARG A 280 -7.92 16.37 1.16
C ARG A 280 -7.28 15.46 0.11
N ILE A 281 -8.07 14.77 -0.71
CA ILE A 281 -7.56 13.95 -1.82
C ILE A 281 -6.86 14.87 -2.85
N VAL A 282 -7.52 15.97 -3.21
CA VAL A 282 -6.96 16.98 -4.11
C VAL A 282 -5.75 17.67 -3.47
N GLU A 283 -5.81 18.08 -2.20
CA GLU A 283 -4.68 18.70 -1.50
C GLU A 283 -3.43 17.80 -1.47
N ASN A 284 -3.61 16.49 -1.24
CA ASN A 284 -2.51 15.52 -1.22
C ASN A 284 -1.86 15.29 -2.60
N ALA A 285 -2.52 15.73 -3.68
CA ALA A 285 -2.01 15.62 -5.05
C ALA A 285 -0.97 16.70 -5.40
N GLU A 286 -0.92 17.80 -4.63
CA GLU A 286 -0.13 19.01 -4.89
C GLU A 286 1.19 19.09 -4.11
#